data_AF-A0A8J7MXN3-F1
#
_entry.id   AF-A0A8J7MXN3-F1
#
_cell.length_a   1.000
_cell.length_b   1.000
_cell.length_c   1.000
_cell.angle_alpha   90.00
_cell.angle_beta   90.00
_cell.angle_gamma   90.00
#
_symmetry.space_group_name_H-M   'P 1'
#
loop_
_entity.id
_entity.type
_entity.pdbx_description
1 polymer ?
#
loop_
_entity_poly.entity_id
_entity_poly.type
_entity_poly.pdbx_seq_one_letter_code
_entity_poly.pdbx_strand_id
1 'polypeptide(L)'
;MVYKIEIVERDVRIAIDENKTGEQLISDEDVDTLSLNDIIRSKIVEAVRRVESSAPVRYLEEGHVFGDAIYWESNGSGWTLLPDDFMRLVAFRMSDWERTCYMAISADAPLYDLQSSRYKGIRGNVQKPVCAIVNRAEGKALEFYSCNSEDAYVKRASYIPYPEIDEYDGIDISERCYTAVVYMTAALVLTAYGASEQAAAMNTLAKSIFE
;
A
#
# COMPACT_ATOMS: atom_id res chain seq x y z
N MET A 1 -12.33 -0.79 -0.16
CA MET A 1 -13.69 -1.11 0.34
C MET A 1 -13.64 -1.17 1.85
N VAL A 2 -14.63 -0.61 2.55
CA VAL A 2 -14.68 -0.63 4.02
C VAL A 2 -15.25 -1.96 4.50
N TYR A 3 -14.45 -2.73 5.24
CA TYR A 3 -14.85 -3.97 5.90
C TYR A 3 -15.02 -3.74 7.40
N LYS A 4 -16.05 -4.35 8.00
CA LYS A 4 -16.19 -4.38 9.46
C LYS A 4 -15.16 -5.36 10.05
N ILE A 5 -14.51 -4.95 11.13
CA ILE A 5 -13.48 -5.77 11.80
C ILE A 5 -14.05 -7.12 12.24
N GLU A 6 -15.30 -7.18 12.71
CA GLU A 6 -15.98 -8.43 13.07
C GLU A 6 -16.03 -9.46 11.91
N ILE A 7 -16.14 -8.99 10.66
CA ILE A 7 -16.17 -9.84 9.47
C ILE A 7 -14.76 -10.36 9.19
N VAL A 8 -13.75 -9.49 9.26
CA VAL A 8 -12.35 -9.87 9.07
C VAL A 8 -11.92 -10.88 10.14
N GLU A 9 -12.26 -10.65 11.40
CA GLU A 9 -11.97 -11.57 12.52
C GLU A 9 -12.57 -12.95 12.29
N ARG A 10 -13.85 -13.00 11.91
CA ARG A 10 -14.54 -14.26 11.58
C ARG A 10 -13.83 -15.00 10.45
N ASP A 11 -13.50 -14.32 9.37
CA ASP A 11 -12.90 -14.95 8.19
C ASP A 11 -11.46 -15.42 8.47
N VAL A 12 -10.71 -14.69 9.31
CA VAL A 12 -9.38 -15.10 9.80
C VAL A 12 -9.47 -16.36 10.66
N ARG A 13 -10.46 -16.47 11.53
CA ARG A 13 -10.69 -17.70 12.31
C ARG A 13 -10.98 -18.89 11.41
N ILE A 14 -11.86 -18.72 10.42
CA ILE A 14 -12.16 -19.77 9.43
C ILE A 14 -10.87 -20.21 8.73
N ALA A 15 -10.05 -19.26 8.27
CA ALA A 15 -8.79 -19.57 7.60
C ALA A 15 -7.80 -20.33 8.50
N ILE A 16 -7.71 -19.98 9.79
CA ILE A 16 -6.89 -20.72 10.77
C ILE A 16 -7.43 -22.13 10.96
N ASP A 17 -8.74 -22.28 11.16
CA ASP A 17 -9.39 -23.57 11.45
C ASP A 17 -9.30 -24.56 10.28
N GLU A 18 -9.52 -24.09 9.04
CA GLU A 18 -9.42 -24.91 7.82
C GLU A 18 -8.01 -25.46 7.59
N ASN A 19 -6.99 -24.85 8.19
CA ASN A 19 -5.59 -25.20 8.01
C ASN A 19 -4.97 -25.83 9.27
N LYS A 20 -5.77 -26.22 10.26
CA LYS A 20 -5.32 -26.98 11.42
C LYS A 20 -4.93 -28.40 11.02
N THR A 21 -3.64 -28.72 11.12
CA THR A 21 -3.12 -30.09 10.98
C THR A 21 -3.14 -30.81 12.34
N GLY A 22 -4.33 -31.23 12.80
CA GLY A 22 -4.53 -32.25 13.84
C GLY A 22 -4.13 -31.91 15.29
N GLU A 23 -3.12 -31.07 15.54
CA GLU A 23 -2.85 -30.54 16.88
C GLU A 23 -3.75 -29.34 17.16
N GLN A 24 -4.42 -29.38 18.31
CA GLN A 24 -5.32 -28.34 18.77
C GLN A 24 -4.48 -27.10 19.13
N LEU A 25 -4.30 -26.20 18.17
CA LEU A 25 -3.47 -24.98 18.32
C LEU A 25 -4.05 -23.95 19.32
N ILE A 26 -5.35 -24.04 19.60
CA ILE A 26 -6.11 -23.12 20.45
C ILE A 26 -7.01 -24.04 21.29
N SER A 27 -6.89 -24.00 22.63
CA SER A 27 -7.76 -24.83 23.48
C SER A 27 -9.19 -24.26 23.44
N ASP A 28 -10.21 -25.13 23.48
CA ASP A 28 -11.63 -24.72 23.36
C ASP A 28 -12.16 -23.97 24.61
N GLU A 29 -11.29 -23.46 25.48
CA GLU A 29 -11.71 -22.63 26.61
C GLU A 29 -12.09 -21.22 26.13
N ASP A 30 -13.23 -20.68 26.61
CA ASP A 30 -13.73 -19.35 26.24
C ASP A 30 -12.71 -18.22 26.45
N VAL A 31 -11.77 -18.40 27.39
CA VAL A 31 -10.67 -17.46 27.69
C VAL A 31 -9.68 -17.38 26.52
N ASP A 32 -9.38 -18.49 25.87
CA ASP A 32 -8.47 -18.54 24.71
C ASP A 32 -9.11 -17.90 23.48
N THR A 33 -10.43 -18.06 23.30
CA THR A 33 -11.15 -17.48 22.15
C THR A 33 -11.22 -15.95 22.21
N LEU A 34 -11.43 -15.36 23.39
CA LEU A 34 -11.37 -13.91 23.57
C LEU A 34 -9.95 -13.38 23.34
N SER A 35 -8.93 -14.09 23.84
CA SER A 35 -7.52 -13.75 23.59
C SER A 35 -7.16 -13.79 22.11
N LEU A 36 -7.75 -14.74 21.35
CA LEU A 36 -7.50 -14.89 19.93
C LEU A 36 -8.04 -13.71 19.12
N ASN A 37 -9.26 -13.26 19.41
CA ASN A 37 -9.84 -12.11 18.71
C ASN A 37 -9.04 -10.83 18.99
N ASP A 38 -8.60 -10.61 20.23
CA ASP A 38 -7.74 -9.48 20.58
C ASP A 38 -6.42 -9.51 19.80
N ILE A 39 -5.82 -10.70 19.66
CA ILE A 39 -4.60 -10.88 18.87
C ILE A 39 -4.89 -10.66 17.38
N ILE A 40 -5.95 -11.24 16.81
CA ILE A 40 -6.34 -11.03 15.41
C ILE A 40 -6.49 -9.53 15.14
N ARG A 41 -7.30 -8.83 15.93
CA ARG A 41 -7.53 -7.39 15.80
C ARG A 41 -6.23 -6.59 15.83
N SER A 42 -5.32 -6.94 16.74
CA SER A 42 -4.00 -6.28 16.82
C SER A 42 -3.11 -6.47 15.58
N LYS A 43 -3.39 -7.47 14.73
CA LYS A 43 -2.60 -7.80 13.53
C LYS A 43 -3.23 -7.38 12.22
N ILE A 44 -4.52 -7.06 12.17
CA ILE A 44 -5.24 -6.69 10.94
C ILE A 44 -4.55 -5.50 10.24
N VAL A 45 -4.30 -4.40 10.96
CA VAL A 45 -3.68 -3.19 10.38
C VAL A 45 -2.31 -3.49 9.76
N GLU A 46 -1.50 -4.28 10.46
CA GLU A 46 -0.19 -4.70 9.98
C GLU A 46 -0.30 -5.59 8.73
N ALA A 47 -1.25 -6.51 8.70
CA ALA A 47 -1.51 -7.39 7.57
C ALA A 47 -1.93 -6.61 6.32
N VAL A 48 -2.90 -5.69 6.45
CA VAL A 48 -3.35 -4.80 5.37
C VAL A 48 -2.17 -4.04 4.80
N ARG A 49 -1.38 -3.39 5.67
CA ARG A 49 -0.20 -2.63 5.26
C ARG A 49 0.78 -3.49 4.45
N ARG A 50 1.10 -4.69 4.93
CA ARG A 50 2.08 -5.58 4.26
C ARG A 50 1.58 -6.05 2.89
N VAL A 51 0.32 -6.46 2.82
CA VAL A 51 -0.31 -6.93 1.59
C VAL A 51 -0.42 -5.81 0.57
N GLU A 52 -1.03 -4.68 0.93
CA GLU A 52 -1.24 -3.58 0.00
C GLU A 52 0.02 -2.80 -0.34
N SER A 53 1.08 -2.88 0.46
CA SER A 53 2.39 -2.30 0.09
C SER A 53 3.08 -3.10 -1.01
N SER A 54 2.81 -4.42 -1.10
CA SER A 54 3.51 -5.33 -2.02
C SER A 54 2.66 -5.77 -3.21
N ALA A 55 1.33 -5.65 -3.12
CA ALA A 55 0.40 -6.06 -4.17
C ALA A 55 0.69 -5.34 -5.51
N PRO A 56 0.56 -6.00 -6.66
CA PRO A 56 0.59 -5.28 -7.95
C PRO A 56 -0.55 -4.25 -8.02
N VAL A 57 -0.31 -3.08 -8.63
CA VAL A 57 -1.29 -1.97 -8.68
C VAL A 57 -2.66 -2.39 -9.22
N ARG A 58 -2.73 -3.40 -10.09
CA ARG A 58 -3.99 -3.94 -10.61
C ARG A 58 -4.91 -4.60 -9.56
N TYR A 59 -4.39 -4.91 -8.37
CA TYR A 59 -5.17 -5.43 -7.23
C TYR A 59 -5.61 -4.35 -6.25
N LEU A 60 -5.04 -3.15 -6.38
CA LEU A 60 -5.38 -2.02 -5.54
C LEU A 60 -6.63 -1.33 -6.09
N GLU A 61 -7.41 -0.73 -5.19
CA GLU A 61 -8.50 0.17 -5.58
C GLU A 61 -7.96 1.49 -6.16
N GLU A 62 -8.84 2.34 -6.69
CA GLU A 62 -8.43 3.61 -7.32
C GLU A 62 -7.67 4.54 -6.35
N GLY A 63 -7.92 4.38 -5.05
CA GLY A 63 -7.26 5.12 -3.97
C GLY A 63 -7.87 6.51 -3.75
N HIS A 64 -7.24 7.25 -2.85
CA HIS A 64 -7.58 8.63 -2.52
C HIS A 64 -6.89 9.58 -3.49
N VAL A 65 -7.54 10.69 -3.83
CA VAL A 65 -6.99 11.69 -4.75
C VAL A 65 -6.06 12.65 -3.99
N PHE A 66 -5.00 13.10 -4.65
CA PHE A 66 -4.11 14.16 -4.16
C PHE A 66 -3.64 15.03 -5.33
N GLY A 67 -2.79 16.03 -5.08
CA GLY A 67 -2.17 16.81 -6.15
C GLY A 67 -2.97 18.04 -6.62
N ASP A 68 -3.87 18.54 -5.78
CA ASP A 68 -4.68 19.74 -6.08
C ASP A 68 -3.82 21.00 -6.30
N ALA A 69 -2.66 21.06 -5.65
CA ALA A 69 -1.67 22.11 -5.83
C ALA A 69 -0.34 21.50 -6.29
N ILE A 70 0.22 22.05 -7.36
CA ILE A 70 1.58 21.78 -7.80
C ILE A 70 2.41 23.04 -7.75
N TYR A 71 3.69 22.87 -7.47
CA TYR A 71 4.68 23.93 -7.41
C TYR A 71 5.71 23.66 -8.50
N TRP A 72 5.77 24.57 -9.46
CA TRP A 72 6.68 24.45 -10.59
C TRP A 72 8.11 24.81 -10.21
N GLU A 73 9.02 24.03 -10.80
CA GLU A 73 10.44 24.30 -10.80
C GLU A 73 10.95 24.35 -12.24
N SER A 74 12.25 24.57 -12.40
CA SER A 74 12.86 24.68 -13.72
C SER A 74 12.69 23.42 -14.57
N ASN A 75 12.70 23.61 -15.89
CA ASN A 75 12.73 22.56 -16.90
C ASN A 75 11.45 21.69 -16.94
N GLY A 76 10.28 22.22 -16.61
CA GLY A 76 9.04 21.45 -16.64
C GLY A 76 8.98 20.35 -15.57
N SER A 77 9.72 20.54 -14.48
CA SER A 77 9.64 19.69 -13.29
C SER A 77 8.88 20.43 -12.21
N GLY A 78 8.41 19.72 -11.20
CA GLY A 78 7.75 20.34 -10.08
C GLY A 78 7.42 19.31 -9.02
N TRP A 79 6.62 19.73 -8.05
CA TRP A 79 6.26 18.86 -6.94
C TRP A 79 4.87 19.17 -6.39
N THR A 80 4.34 18.24 -5.61
CA THR A 80 3.12 18.40 -4.83
C THR A 80 3.32 17.80 -3.44
N LEU A 81 2.65 18.35 -2.44
CA LEU A 81 2.66 17.77 -1.10
C LEU A 81 1.91 16.45 -1.09
N LEU A 82 2.47 15.48 -0.39
CA LEU A 82 1.78 14.24 -0.09
C LEU A 82 0.97 14.42 1.20
N PRO A 83 -0.23 13.82 1.28
CA PRO A 83 -0.98 13.72 2.52
C PRO A 83 -0.16 13.06 3.64
N ASP A 84 -0.45 13.42 4.90
CA ASP A 84 0.27 12.90 6.07
C ASP A 84 0.13 11.38 6.22
N ASP A 85 -1.02 10.85 5.78
CA ASP A 85 -1.34 9.42 5.80
C ASP A 85 -0.84 8.68 4.56
N PHE A 86 -0.07 9.31 3.66
CA PHE A 86 0.37 8.66 2.41
C PHE A 86 1.22 7.42 2.68
N MET A 87 0.71 6.24 2.28
CA MET A 87 1.46 4.99 2.32
C MET A 87 2.06 4.65 0.97
N ARG A 88 1.25 4.66 -0.10
CA ARG A 88 1.68 4.13 -1.40
C ARG A 88 1.07 4.87 -2.58
N LEU A 89 1.90 5.16 -3.58
CA LEU A 89 1.43 5.69 -4.86
C LEU A 89 0.66 4.61 -5.64
N VAL A 90 -0.55 4.94 -6.09
CA VAL A 90 -1.32 4.13 -7.06
C VAL A 90 -1.03 4.60 -8.47
N ALA A 91 -1.18 5.90 -8.72
CA ALA A 91 -0.94 6.48 -10.04
C ALA A 91 -0.65 7.97 -9.96
N PHE A 92 0.27 8.46 -10.78
CA PHE A 92 0.48 9.88 -11.03
C PHE A 92 0.66 10.15 -12.53
N ARG A 93 -0.04 11.15 -13.06
CA ARG A 93 0.04 11.53 -14.46
C ARG A 93 -0.25 13.02 -14.64
N MET A 94 0.70 13.71 -15.27
CA MET A 94 0.51 15.05 -15.80
C MET A 94 -0.25 15.00 -17.13
N SER A 95 -0.96 16.08 -17.47
CA SER A 95 -1.86 16.15 -18.63
C SER A 95 -1.19 15.94 -19.98
N ASP A 96 0.10 16.29 -20.08
CA ASP A 96 0.91 16.17 -21.30
C ASP A 96 1.79 14.91 -21.34
N TRP A 97 1.71 14.04 -20.32
CA TRP A 97 2.40 12.76 -20.31
C TRP A 97 1.69 11.73 -21.20
N GLU A 98 2.48 10.97 -21.96
CA GLU A 98 1.99 9.84 -22.76
C GLU A 98 1.70 8.62 -21.88
N ARG A 99 2.40 8.50 -20.74
CA ARG A 99 2.29 7.36 -19.80
C ARG A 99 1.97 7.81 -18.38
N THR A 100 1.32 6.94 -17.62
CA THR A 100 1.10 7.10 -16.18
C THR A 100 2.33 6.57 -15.43
N CYS A 101 2.77 7.27 -14.40
CA CYS A 101 3.76 6.79 -13.46
C CYS A 101 3.04 6.02 -12.33
N TYR A 102 3.38 4.74 -12.15
CA TYR A 102 2.76 3.87 -11.12
C TYR A 102 3.68 3.61 -9.93
N MET A 103 4.95 4.03 -10.01
CA MET A 103 5.95 3.84 -8.96
C MET A 103 6.81 5.09 -8.86
N ALA A 104 6.93 5.62 -7.66
CA ALA A 104 7.88 6.67 -7.37
C ALA A 104 9.18 6.07 -6.84
N ILE A 105 10.31 6.65 -7.24
CA ILE A 105 11.61 6.33 -6.66
C ILE A 105 11.83 7.09 -5.36
N SER A 106 12.77 6.64 -4.55
CA SER A 106 13.24 7.37 -3.38
C SER A 106 14.36 8.35 -3.75
N ALA A 107 14.58 9.36 -2.91
CA ALA A 107 15.63 10.38 -3.10
C ALA A 107 17.06 9.80 -3.11
N ASP A 108 17.28 8.63 -2.52
CA ASP A 108 18.57 7.92 -2.48
C ASP A 108 18.77 6.95 -3.67
N ALA A 109 17.78 6.84 -4.56
CA ALA A 109 17.91 6.00 -5.74
C ALA A 109 18.90 6.64 -6.74
N PRO A 110 19.82 5.88 -7.36
CA PRO A 110 20.74 6.43 -8.37
C PRO A 110 20.05 7.11 -9.56
N LEU A 111 18.80 6.71 -9.87
CA LEU A 111 17.99 7.34 -10.91
C LEU A 111 17.55 8.75 -10.53
N TYR A 112 17.47 9.09 -9.24
CA TYR A 112 17.09 10.40 -8.74
C TYR A 112 18.11 11.47 -9.13
N ASP A 113 19.41 11.19 -8.96
CA ASP A 113 20.48 12.12 -9.32
C ASP A 113 20.44 12.54 -10.79
N LEU A 114 20.03 11.60 -11.67
CA LEU A 114 19.89 11.84 -13.10
C LEU A 114 18.80 12.88 -13.42
N GLN A 115 17.83 13.09 -12.53
CA GLN A 115 16.70 14.01 -12.76
C GLN A 115 17.11 15.48 -12.80
N SER A 116 18.24 15.83 -12.17
CA SER A 116 18.84 17.16 -12.22
C SER A 116 19.43 17.51 -13.61
N SER A 117 19.57 16.53 -14.50
CA SER A 117 20.15 16.75 -15.83
C SER A 117 19.30 17.67 -16.69
N ARG A 118 19.94 18.59 -17.42
CA ARG A 118 19.28 19.42 -18.43
C ARG A 118 18.81 18.63 -19.66
N TYR A 119 19.29 17.41 -19.84
CA TYR A 119 19.03 16.59 -21.03
C TYR A 119 17.89 15.59 -20.78
N LYS A 120 16.74 15.77 -21.47
CA LYS A 120 15.55 14.89 -21.37
C LYS A 120 15.79 13.40 -21.74
N GLY A 121 16.93 13.08 -22.36
CA GLY A 121 17.33 11.69 -22.64
C GLY A 121 17.99 10.97 -21.46
N ILE A 122 18.44 11.73 -20.44
CA ILE A 122 19.10 11.20 -19.23
C ILE A 122 18.11 11.15 -18.06
N ARG A 123 17.26 12.17 -17.93
CA ARG A 123 16.19 12.23 -16.93
C ARG A 123 14.84 11.74 -17.45
N GLY A 124 13.84 11.76 -16.58
CA GLY A 124 12.43 11.49 -16.90
C GLY A 124 11.86 12.48 -17.93
N ASN A 125 10.92 11.98 -18.73
CA ASN A 125 10.24 12.73 -19.79
C ASN A 125 8.81 12.21 -19.98
N VAL A 126 8.02 12.86 -20.83
CA VAL A 126 6.61 12.52 -21.06
C VAL A 126 6.34 11.07 -21.51
N GLN A 127 7.33 10.38 -22.09
CA GLN A 127 7.24 8.98 -22.52
C GLN A 127 7.76 7.99 -21.46
N LYS A 128 8.66 8.45 -20.58
CA LYS A 128 9.24 7.71 -19.46
C LYS A 128 9.20 8.61 -18.22
N PRO A 129 8.00 8.87 -17.67
CA PRO A 129 7.87 9.80 -16.56
C PRO A 129 8.52 9.22 -15.31
N VAL A 130 9.17 10.08 -14.55
CA VAL A 130 9.77 9.74 -13.26
C VAL A 130 9.11 10.59 -12.19
N CYS A 131 8.66 9.94 -11.13
CA CYS A 131 8.27 10.62 -9.90
C CYS A 131 9.21 10.18 -8.78
N ALA A 132 9.47 11.06 -7.82
CA ALA A 132 10.29 10.76 -6.65
C ALA A 132 9.56 11.20 -5.37
N ILE A 133 9.63 10.37 -4.33
CA ILE A 133 9.17 10.75 -3.00
C ILE A 133 10.36 11.31 -2.23
N VAL A 134 10.22 12.54 -1.75
CA VAL A 134 11.26 13.28 -1.05
C VAL A 134 10.73 13.89 0.24
N ASN A 135 11.63 14.21 1.17
CA ASN A 135 11.30 15.01 2.35
C ASN A 135 11.71 16.46 2.07
N ARG A 136 10.75 17.39 2.19
CA ARG A 136 10.97 18.84 2.11
C ARG A 136 10.69 19.48 3.48
N ALA A 137 10.98 20.76 3.63
CA ALA A 137 10.76 21.47 4.90
C ALA A 137 9.26 21.53 5.26
N GLU A 138 8.40 21.55 4.24
CA GLU A 138 6.95 21.59 4.33
C GLU A 138 6.31 20.22 4.59
N GLY A 139 7.06 19.12 4.44
CA GLY A 139 6.56 17.76 4.59
C GLY A 139 7.06 16.80 3.50
N LYS A 140 6.44 15.61 3.41
CA LYS A 140 6.70 14.69 2.30
C LYS A 140 6.10 15.26 1.02
N ALA A 141 6.83 15.13 -0.08
CA ALA A 141 6.39 15.60 -1.38
C ALA A 141 6.63 14.54 -2.45
N LEU A 142 5.79 14.57 -3.49
CA LEU A 142 6.02 13.87 -4.74
C LEU A 142 6.56 14.88 -5.76
N GLU A 143 7.81 14.70 -6.15
CA GLU A 143 8.40 15.41 -7.28
C GLU A 143 8.10 14.67 -8.58
N PHE A 144 7.90 15.41 -9.67
CA PHE A 144 7.63 14.88 -10.99
C PHE A 144 8.59 15.47 -12.04
N TYR A 145 9.02 14.62 -12.98
CA TYR A 145 10.02 14.91 -14.01
C TYR A 145 9.66 14.21 -15.33
N SER A 146 9.53 14.87 -16.49
CA SER A 146 9.42 16.29 -16.80
C SER A 146 8.29 16.47 -17.80
N CYS A 147 7.53 17.54 -17.67
CA CYS A 147 6.51 17.99 -18.61
C CYS A 147 7.12 18.69 -19.83
N ASN A 148 6.29 18.96 -20.83
CA ASN A 148 6.57 19.79 -21.98
C ASN A 148 6.22 21.27 -21.74
N SER A 149 5.23 21.55 -20.89
CA SER A 149 4.84 22.91 -20.49
C SER A 149 4.59 22.99 -18.98
N GLU A 150 4.78 24.19 -18.41
CA GLU A 150 4.35 24.54 -17.05
C GLU A 150 2.83 24.82 -16.97
N ASP A 151 2.14 24.89 -18.12
CA ASP A 151 0.66 24.90 -18.18
C ASP A 151 0.06 23.50 -17.98
N ALA A 152 0.90 22.46 -17.89
CA ALA A 152 0.43 21.11 -17.61
C ALA A 152 -0.23 21.05 -16.22
N TYR A 153 -1.16 20.12 -16.04
CA TYR A 153 -1.87 19.96 -14.78
C TYR A 153 -1.91 18.48 -14.41
N VAL A 154 -2.17 18.19 -13.14
CA VAL A 154 -2.34 16.82 -12.66
C VAL A 154 -3.62 16.24 -13.26
N LYS A 155 -3.47 15.33 -14.22
CA LYS A 155 -4.59 14.63 -14.86
C LYS A 155 -5.09 13.46 -14.03
N ARG A 156 -4.19 12.83 -13.27
CA ARG A 156 -4.50 11.75 -12.32
C ARG A 156 -3.44 11.74 -11.23
N ALA A 157 -3.87 11.69 -9.98
CA ALA A 157 -3.01 11.48 -8.84
C ALA A 157 -3.82 10.73 -7.80
N SER A 158 -3.44 9.48 -7.53
CA SER A 158 -4.08 8.69 -6.50
C SER A 158 -3.10 7.85 -5.70
N TYR A 159 -3.45 7.63 -4.44
CA TYR A 159 -2.63 6.96 -3.44
C TYR A 159 -3.49 6.08 -2.52
N ILE A 160 -2.84 5.17 -1.80
CA ILE A 160 -3.46 4.45 -0.69
C ILE A 160 -2.89 5.01 0.62
N PRO A 161 -3.75 5.36 1.60
CA PRO A 161 -3.31 5.82 2.90
C PRO A 161 -2.77 4.67 3.76
N TYR A 162 -2.09 4.98 4.86
CA TYR A 162 -1.79 3.97 5.87
C TYR A 162 -3.11 3.43 6.42
N PRO A 163 -3.26 2.10 6.52
CA PRO A 163 -4.50 1.52 7.03
C PRO A 163 -4.66 1.86 8.51
N GLU A 164 -5.89 2.17 8.89
CA GLU A 164 -6.31 2.45 10.26
C GLU A 164 -7.71 1.87 10.48
N ILE A 165 -8.02 1.48 11.72
CA ILE A 165 -9.38 1.10 12.11
C ILE A 165 -10.11 2.37 12.52
N ASP A 166 -11.21 2.69 11.85
CA ASP A 166 -11.99 3.90 12.10
C ASP A 166 -12.86 3.80 13.37
N GLU A 167 -13.50 4.91 13.74
CA GLU A 167 -14.38 5.01 14.91
C GLU A 167 -15.62 4.09 14.85
N TYR A 168 -15.96 3.58 13.67
CA TYR A 168 -17.08 2.67 13.42
C TYR A 168 -16.63 1.20 13.32
N ASP A 169 -15.39 0.89 13.70
CA ASP A 169 -14.79 -0.44 13.59
C ASP A 169 -14.73 -0.95 12.14
N GLY A 170 -14.53 -0.01 11.21
CA GLY A 170 -14.27 -0.25 9.80
C GLY A 170 -12.78 -0.15 9.47
N ILE A 171 -12.36 -0.89 8.46
CA ILE A 171 -11.02 -0.76 7.87
C ILE A 171 -11.12 -0.79 6.35
N ASP A 172 -10.40 0.10 5.68
CA ASP A 172 -10.32 0.10 4.22
C ASP A 172 -9.33 -0.95 3.73
N ILE A 173 -9.81 -1.86 2.89
CA ILE A 173 -9.03 -2.90 2.24
C ILE A 173 -9.46 -2.95 0.78
N SER A 174 -8.49 -2.97 -0.13
CA SER A 174 -8.77 -3.21 -1.55
C SER A 174 -9.42 -4.58 -1.72
N GLU A 175 -10.59 -4.64 -2.37
CA GLU A 175 -11.39 -5.87 -2.48
C GLU A 175 -10.57 -7.08 -2.98
N ARG A 176 -9.70 -6.85 -3.98
CA ARG A 176 -8.85 -7.91 -4.58
C ARG A 176 -7.68 -8.32 -3.69
N CYS A 177 -7.39 -7.58 -2.64
CA CYS A 177 -6.40 -7.90 -1.62
C CYS A 177 -7.02 -8.58 -0.39
N TYR A 178 -8.35 -8.58 -0.24
CA TYR A 178 -9.04 -9.05 0.97
C TYR A 178 -8.60 -10.46 1.40
N THR A 179 -8.65 -11.45 0.49
CA THR A 179 -8.25 -12.82 0.80
C THR A 179 -6.78 -12.91 1.23
N ALA A 180 -5.90 -12.11 0.62
CA ALA A 180 -4.48 -12.07 0.99
C ALA A 180 -4.29 -11.44 2.38
N VAL A 181 -5.10 -10.43 2.73
CA VAL A 181 -5.12 -9.85 4.08
C VAL A 181 -5.58 -10.87 5.11
N VAL A 182 -6.62 -11.65 4.82
CA VAL A 182 -7.11 -12.71 5.74
C VAL A 182 -5.99 -13.72 6.02
N TYR A 183 -5.36 -14.28 4.98
CA TYR A 183 -4.26 -15.22 5.16
C TYR A 183 -3.04 -14.59 5.83
N MET A 184 -2.71 -13.34 5.50
CA MET A 184 -1.60 -12.64 6.13
C MET A 184 -1.86 -12.38 7.62
N THR A 185 -3.09 -12.03 7.98
CA THR A 185 -3.50 -11.84 9.38
C THR A 185 -3.41 -13.17 10.13
N ALA A 186 -3.93 -14.26 9.56
CA ALA A 186 -3.81 -15.60 10.12
C ALA A 186 -2.34 -15.99 10.33
N ALA A 187 -1.46 -15.69 9.38
CA ALA A 187 -0.03 -15.96 9.51
C ALA A 187 0.61 -15.21 10.68
N LEU A 188 0.30 -13.92 10.85
CA LEU A 188 0.80 -13.10 11.95
C LEU A 188 0.30 -13.59 13.32
N VAL A 189 -0.97 -14.02 13.39
CA VAL A 189 -1.58 -14.59 14.60
C VAL A 189 -0.89 -15.91 14.96
N LEU A 190 -0.78 -16.84 14.01
CA LEU A 190 -0.09 -18.13 14.22
C LEU A 190 1.37 -17.95 14.62
N THR A 191 2.04 -16.93 14.07
CA THR A 191 3.41 -16.56 14.50
C THR A 191 3.43 -16.13 15.97
N ALA A 192 2.45 -15.35 16.44
CA ALA A 192 2.35 -14.94 17.84
C ALA A 192 2.12 -16.12 18.78
N TYR A 193 1.44 -17.16 18.33
CA TYR A 193 1.26 -18.42 19.06
C TYR A 193 2.42 -19.43 18.92
N GLY A 194 3.47 -19.11 18.16
CA GLY A 194 4.62 -19.99 17.94
C GLY A 194 4.41 -21.10 16.90
N ALA A 195 3.26 -21.12 16.22
CA ALA A 195 2.88 -22.08 15.18
C ALA A 195 3.55 -21.76 13.83
N SER A 196 4.89 -21.90 13.80
CA SER A 196 5.73 -21.36 12.72
C SER A 196 5.52 -22.02 11.37
N GLU A 197 5.20 -23.32 11.34
CA GLU A 197 4.96 -24.06 10.08
C GLU A 197 3.63 -23.62 9.43
N GLN A 198 2.56 -23.55 10.22
CA GLN A 198 1.26 -23.08 9.75
C GLN A 198 1.32 -21.59 9.34
N ALA A 199 2.05 -20.76 10.08
CA ALA A 199 2.29 -19.37 9.72
C ALA A 199 3.02 -19.24 8.37
N ALA A 200 4.00 -20.09 8.08
CA ALA A 200 4.70 -20.10 6.80
C ALA A 200 3.79 -20.54 5.64
N ALA A 201 2.93 -21.54 5.86
CA ALA A 201 1.93 -21.97 4.89
C ALA A 201 0.94 -20.82 4.55
N MET A 202 0.39 -20.15 5.57
CA MET A 202 -0.50 -19.00 5.40
C MET A 202 0.16 -17.86 4.63
N ASN A 203 1.41 -17.51 4.97
CA ASN A 203 2.18 -16.51 4.23
C ASN A 203 2.35 -16.87 2.75
N THR A 204 2.48 -18.15 2.43
CA THR A 204 2.62 -18.63 1.05
C THR A 204 1.31 -18.47 0.29
N LEU A 205 0.18 -18.87 0.90
CA LEU A 205 -1.16 -18.69 0.33
C LEU A 205 -1.49 -17.20 0.09
N ALA A 206 -1.11 -16.32 1.02
CA ALA A 206 -1.30 -14.89 0.87
C ALA A 206 -0.57 -14.33 -0.36
N LYS A 207 0.65 -14.81 -0.63
CA LYS A 207 1.47 -14.36 -1.77
C LYS A 207 0.99 -14.91 -3.10
N SER A 208 0.53 -16.17 -3.14
CA SER A 208 0.07 -16.81 -4.37
C SER A 208 -1.17 -16.15 -4.99
N ILE A 209 -1.88 -15.30 -4.25
CA ILE A 209 -3.02 -14.52 -4.78
C ILE A 209 -2.59 -13.51 -5.87
N PHE A 210 -1.33 -13.07 -5.83
CA PHE A 210 -0.81 -12.06 -6.75
C PHE A 210 0.01 -12.62 -7.93
N GLU A 211 0.25 -13.93 -7.93
CA GLU A 211 0.93 -14.68 -9.01
C GLU A 211 -0.03 -14.98 -10.16
#